data_AF-A0A5K1HS53-F1
#
_entry.id   AF-A0A5K1HS53-F1
#
_cell.length_a   1.000
_cell.length_b   1.000
_cell.length_c   1.000
_cell.angle_alpha   90.00
_cell.angle_beta   90.00
_cell.angle_gamma   90.00
#
_symmetry.space_group_name_H-M   'P 1'
#
loop_
_entity.id
_entity.type
_entity.pdbx_description
1 polymer ?
#
loop_
_entity_poly.entity_id
_entity_poly.type
_entity_poly.pdbx_seq_one_letter_code
_entity_poly.pdbx_strand_id
1 'polypeptide(L)'
;NVSGKLVQEAVDTLLDNGIRGQPMRDGHNKVYKSFSDVIEGKEGRFRETLLGKRVDYSGRSVIVVGPSLSLHQCGLPREIAIELFQTFVIRGLIRQHLASNIGLAKSKIREKNPLYGKYFKKLCRGIL
;
A
#
# COMPACT_ATOMS: atom_id res chain seq x y z
N ASN A 1 -2.12 -36.65 37.37
CA ASN A 1 -1.54 -36.52 36.00
C ASN A 1 -2.45 -35.87 34.95
N VAL A 2 -3.70 -35.48 35.25
CA VAL A 2 -4.62 -34.85 34.27
C VAL A 2 -4.23 -33.41 33.90
N SER A 3 -3.70 -32.64 34.85
CA SER A 3 -3.30 -31.24 34.62
C SER A 3 -2.22 -31.08 33.54
N GLY A 4 -1.17 -31.91 33.56
CA GLY A 4 -0.10 -31.85 32.55
C GLY A 4 -0.58 -32.15 31.13
N LYS A 5 -1.61 -33.01 30.99
CA LYS A 5 -2.19 -33.34 29.68
C LYS A 5 -2.95 -32.16 29.07
N LEU A 6 -3.75 -31.45 29.87
CA LEU A 6 -4.49 -30.28 29.41
C LEU A 6 -3.57 -29.11 29.04
N VAL A 7 -2.49 -28.91 29.81
CA VAL A 7 -1.47 -27.91 29.47
C VAL A 7 -0.77 -28.27 28.16
N GLN A 8 -0.41 -29.54 27.96
CA GLN A 8 0.20 -29.98 26.70
C GLN A 8 -0.73 -29.78 25.50
N GLU A 9 -2.01 -30.12 25.63
CA GLU A 9 -3.00 -29.93 24.57
C GLU A 9 -3.19 -28.44 24.23
N ALA A 10 -3.19 -27.55 25.23
CA ALA A 10 -3.26 -26.11 25.01
C ALA A 10 -2.02 -25.57 24.30
N VAL A 11 -0.81 -26.03 24.68
CA VAL A 11 0.45 -25.63 24.03
C VAL A 11 0.51 -26.14 22.58
N ASP A 12 0.14 -27.40 22.35
CA ASP A 12 0.17 -27.98 21.01
C ASP A 12 -0.84 -27.28 20.09
N THR A 13 -2.04 -26.98 20.58
CA THR A 13 -3.04 -26.20 19.84
C THR A 13 -2.55 -24.79 19.51
N LEU A 14 -1.84 -24.14 20.44
CA LEU A 14 -1.29 -22.79 20.22
C LEU A 14 -0.21 -22.78 19.12
N LEU A 15 0.68 -23.78 19.13
CA LEU A 15 1.78 -23.87 18.18
C LEU A 15 1.32 -24.38 16.81
N ASP A 16 0.59 -25.49 16.78
CA ASP A 16 0.11 -26.17 15.58
C ASP A 16 -1.25 -26.87 15.84
N ASN A 17 -2.33 -26.14 15.52
CA ASN A 17 -3.71 -26.57 15.71
C ASN A 17 -4.13 -27.58 14.62
N GLY A 18 -3.62 -28.79 14.73
CA GLY A 18 -3.86 -29.88 13.78
C GLY A 18 -2.90 -31.04 13.94
N ILE A 19 -1.77 -30.82 14.64
CA ILE A 19 -0.71 -31.83 14.80
C ILE A 19 -1.18 -33.13 15.48
N ARG A 20 -2.25 -33.06 16.29
CA ARG A 20 -2.84 -34.21 17.00
C ARG A 20 -4.16 -34.73 16.40
N GLY A 21 -4.50 -34.34 15.17
CA GLY A 21 -5.71 -34.81 14.49
C GLY A 21 -6.79 -33.72 14.39
N GLN A 22 -7.93 -33.89 15.09
CA GLN A 22 -9.02 -32.92 14.97
C GLN A 22 -8.62 -31.56 15.57
N PRO A 23 -8.65 -30.48 14.78
CA PRO A 23 -8.26 -29.16 15.25
C PRO A 23 -9.31 -28.60 16.21
N MET A 24 -8.86 -27.85 17.22
CA MET A 24 -9.74 -27.13 18.12
C MET A 24 -10.48 -26.03 17.37
N ARG A 25 -11.77 -25.88 17.71
CA ARG A 25 -12.69 -24.93 17.08
C ARG A 25 -13.36 -24.06 18.13
N ASP A 26 -13.78 -22.88 17.70
CA ASP A 26 -14.61 -21.99 18.52
C ASP A 26 -16.07 -22.45 18.59
N GLY A 27 -16.90 -21.70 19.32
CA GLY A 27 -18.34 -21.97 19.44
C GLY A 27 -19.12 -21.85 18.14
N HIS A 28 -18.52 -21.31 17.07
CA HIS A 28 -19.10 -21.21 15.73
C HIS A 28 -18.49 -22.24 14.76
N ASN A 29 -17.84 -23.28 15.27
CA ASN A 29 -17.22 -24.35 14.49
C ASN A 29 -16.08 -23.87 13.58
N LYS A 30 -15.51 -22.68 13.83
CA LYS A 30 -14.35 -22.15 13.11
C LYS A 30 -13.07 -22.64 13.79
N VAL A 31 -12.14 -23.16 12.99
CA VAL A 31 -10.83 -23.63 13.47
C VAL A 31 -10.01 -22.43 13.96
N TYR A 32 -9.42 -22.54 15.15
CA TYR A 32 -8.48 -21.53 15.63
C TYR A 32 -7.21 -21.51 14.78
N LYS A 33 -6.71 -20.33 14.40
CA LYS A 33 -5.42 -20.20 13.73
C LYS A 33 -4.30 -20.35 14.76
N SER A 34 -3.39 -21.28 14.49
CA SER A 34 -2.19 -21.53 15.29
C SER A 34 -1.03 -20.61 14.90
N PHE A 35 0.08 -20.68 15.64
CA PHE A 35 1.28 -19.91 15.30
C PHE A 35 1.87 -20.33 13.94
N SER A 36 1.89 -21.64 13.65
CA SER A 36 2.29 -22.16 12.34
C SER A 36 1.42 -21.59 11.20
N ASP A 37 0.09 -21.52 11.40
CA ASP A 37 -0.83 -20.93 10.40
C ASP A 37 -0.61 -19.43 10.17
N VAL A 38 -0.11 -18.71 11.17
CA VAL A 38 0.24 -17.29 11.02
C VAL A 38 1.49 -17.12 10.16
N ILE A 39 2.40 -18.09 10.17
CA ILE A 39 3.66 -18.02 9.43
C ILE A 39 3.50 -18.59 8.01
N GLU A 40 2.85 -19.74 7.90
CA GLU A 40 2.78 -20.55 6.69
C GLU A 40 1.54 -20.28 5.83
N GLY A 41 1.54 -20.85 4.63
CA GLY A 41 0.42 -20.74 3.71
C GLY A 41 0.33 -19.39 2.98
N LYS A 42 -0.70 -19.25 2.15
CA LYS A 42 -0.89 -18.08 1.28
C LYS A 42 -1.23 -16.81 2.07
N GLU A 43 -1.99 -16.95 3.14
CA GLU A 43 -2.33 -15.88 4.10
C GLU A 43 -1.30 -15.77 5.24
N GLY A 44 -0.23 -16.56 5.20
CA GLY A 44 0.85 -16.48 6.19
C GLY A 44 1.66 -15.21 6.05
N ARG A 45 2.27 -14.75 7.14
CA ARG A 45 3.06 -13.52 7.22
C ARG A 45 4.17 -13.46 6.18
N PHE A 46 4.82 -14.59 5.86
CA PHE A 46 5.85 -14.61 4.84
C PHE A 46 5.32 -14.20 3.47
N ARG A 47 4.23 -14.82 3.02
CA ARG A 47 3.70 -14.59 1.66
C ARG A 47 2.86 -13.32 1.56
N GLU A 48 2.09 -13.01 2.59
CA GLU A 48 1.20 -11.85 2.56
C GLU A 48 1.92 -10.53 2.91
N THR A 49 2.85 -10.56 3.86
CA THR A 49 3.44 -9.34 4.44
C THR A 49 4.92 -9.14 4.10
N LEU A 50 5.70 -10.22 3.96
CA LEU A 50 7.15 -10.11 3.70
C LEU A 50 7.49 -10.05 2.21
N LEU A 51 6.85 -10.87 1.37
CA LEU A 51 7.13 -10.90 -0.08
C LEU A 51 6.41 -9.80 -0.87
N GLY A 52 5.23 -9.36 -0.42
CA GLY A 52 4.47 -8.27 -1.02
C GLY A 52 4.06 -7.27 0.05
N LYS A 53 4.29 -5.97 -0.21
CA LYS A 53 3.87 -4.89 0.69
C LYS A 53 3.06 -3.87 -0.08
N ARG A 54 2.12 -3.23 0.62
CA ARG A 54 1.51 -2.01 0.12
C ARG A 54 2.56 -0.91 0.12
N VAL A 55 2.60 -0.14 -0.96
CA VAL A 55 3.61 0.90 -1.18
C VAL A 55 2.95 2.24 -1.38
N ASP A 56 3.55 3.27 -0.79
CA ASP A 56 3.19 4.67 -1.03
C ASP A 56 3.63 5.11 -2.43
N TYR A 57 3.15 6.29 -2.86
CA TYR A 57 3.40 6.82 -4.21
C TYR A 57 3.01 5.83 -5.32
N SER A 58 1.88 5.15 -5.12
CA SER A 58 1.28 4.24 -6.09
C SER A 58 -0.15 4.65 -6.43
N GLY A 59 -0.60 4.29 -7.65
CA GLY A 59 -1.92 4.63 -8.16
C GLY A 59 -2.43 3.58 -9.13
N ARG A 60 -3.75 3.52 -9.32
CA ARG A 60 -4.40 2.60 -10.26
C ARG A 60 -5.48 3.35 -11.05
N SER A 61 -5.60 3.05 -12.34
CA SER A 61 -6.63 3.61 -13.21
C SER A 61 -6.96 2.63 -14.33
N VAL A 62 -8.03 2.92 -15.08
CA VAL A 62 -8.42 2.17 -16.27
C VAL A 62 -7.49 2.56 -17.43
N ILE A 63 -7.08 1.57 -18.21
CA ILE A 63 -6.22 1.78 -19.38
C ILE A 63 -7.10 2.06 -20.60
N VAL A 64 -6.75 3.10 -21.36
CA VAL A 64 -7.41 3.49 -22.60
C VAL A 64 -6.35 3.61 -23.71
N VAL A 65 -6.73 3.28 -24.94
CA VAL A 65 -5.84 3.34 -26.10
C VAL A 65 -5.47 4.80 -26.43
N GLY A 66 -4.17 5.09 -26.50
CA GLY A 66 -3.62 6.40 -26.86
C GLY A 66 -2.83 6.34 -28.16
N PRO A 67 -3.48 6.41 -29.34
CA PRO A 67 -2.83 6.14 -30.63
C PRO A 67 -1.77 7.18 -31.03
N SER A 68 -1.79 8.38 -30.42
CA SER A 68 -0.81 9.45 -30.67
C SER A 68 0.44 9.37 -29.80
N LEU A 69 0.54 8.40 -28.88
CA LEU A 69 1.67 8.25 -27.96
C LEU A 69 2.78 7.43 -28.61
N SER A 70 4.03 7.83 -28.36
CA SER A 70 5.20 7.03 -28.73
C SER A 70 5.37 5.82 -27.80
N LEU A 71 6.14 4.81 -28.22
CA LEU A 71 6.35 3.57 -27.44
C LEU A 71 6.84 3.80 -26.00
N HIS A 72 7.62 4.84 -25.77
CA HIS A 72 8.19 5.18 -24.46
C HIS A 72 7.29 6.11 -23.62
N GLN A 73 6.08 6.43 -24.09
CA GLN A 73 5.20 7.40 -23.45
C GLN A 73 3.95 6.72 -22.90
N CYS A 74 3.42 7.26 -21.81
CA CYS A 74 2.10 6.89 -21.30
C CYS A 74 1.28 8.15 -20.94
N GLY A 75 -0.03 8.04 -21.06
CA GLY A 75 -0.96 9.06 -20.58
C GLY A 75 -1.27 8.83 -19.11
N LEU A 76 -1.07 9.85 -18.27
CA LEU A 76 -1.43 9.81 -16.85
C LEU A 76 -2.54 10.84 -16.57
N PRO A 77 -3.66 10.44 -15.93
CA PRO A 77 -4.66 11.39 -15.48
C PRO A 77 -4.05 12.45 -14.57
N ARG A 78 -4.44 13.71 -14.77
CA ARG A 78 -3.87 14.85 -14.06
C ARG A 78 -3.97 14.69 -12.55
N GLU A 79 -5.11 14.25 -12.05
CA GLU A 79 -5.39 14.05 -10.63
C GLU A 79 -4.44 13.04 -10.00
N ILE A 80 -4.22 11.90 -10.66
CA ILE A 80 -3.28 10.86 -10.20
C ILE A 80 -1.86 11.40 -10.21
N ALA A 81 -1.47 12.10 -11.28
CA ALA A 81 -0.15 12.67 -11.41
C ALA A 81 0.14 13.69 -10.27
N ILE A 82 -0.83 14.50 -9.89
CA ILE A 82 -0.68 15.47 -8.79
C ILE A 82 -0.42 14.78 -7.45
N GLU A 83 -1.16 13.71 -7.15
CA GLU A 83 -1.01 12.98 -5.89
C GLU A 83 0.32 12.22 -5.84
N LEU A 84 0.68 11.51 -6.92
CA LEU A 84 1.94 10.75 -7.00
C LEU A 84 3.18 11.65 -6.84
N PHE A 85 3.14 12.86 -7.39
CA PHE A 85 4.27 13.78 -7.38
C PHE A 85 4.13 14.92 -6.36
N GLN A 86 3.15 14.87 -5.45
CA GLN A 86 2.81 15.98 -4.55
C GLN A 86 4.03 16.50 -3.78
N THR A 87 4.86 15.59 -3.25
CA THR A 87 6.09 15.93 -2.51
C THR A 87 7.07 16.74 -3.36
N PHE A 88 7.29 16.34 -4.61
CA PHE A 88 8.18 17.04 -5.53
C PHE A 88 7.64 18.41 -5.89
N VAL A 89 6.32 18.52 -6.07
CA VAL A 89 5.70 19.79 -6.43
C VAL A 89 5.70 20.77 -5.26
N ILE A 90 5.40 20.33 -4.04
CA ILE A 90 5.50 21.15 -2.83
C ILE A 90 6.92 21.68 -2.68
N ARG A 91 7.93 20.81 -2.80
CA ARG A 91 9.35 21.20 -2.75
C ARG A 91 9.68 22.23 -3.83
N GLY A 92 9.16 22.03 -5.04
CA GLY A 92 9.30 22.92 -6.16
C GLY A 92 8.74 24.33 -5.93
N LEU A 93 7.50 24.41 -5.44
CA LEU A 93 6.81 25.67 -5.15
C LEU A 93 7.54 26.48 -4.07
N ILE A 94 8.07 25.83 -3.04
CA ILE A 94 8.83 26.49 -1.99
C ILE A 94 10.16 27.01 -2.53
N ARG A 95 10.90 26.20 -3.31
CA ARG A 95 12.20 26.61 -3.90
C ARG A 95 12.09 27.78 -4.86
N GLN A 96 10.95 27.95 -5.52
CA GLN A 96 10.70 29.08 -6.44
C GLN A 96 10.06 30.28 -5.74
N HIS A 97 9.94 30.26 -4.40
CA HIS A 97 9.25 31.29 -3.62
C HIS A 97 7.79 31.51 -4.04
N LEU A 98 7.18 30.52 -4.72
CA LEU A 98 5.76 30.52 -5.07
C LEU A 98 4.89 30.12 -3.89
N ALA A 99 5.45 29.48 -2.87
CA ALA A 99 4.81 29.22 -1.59
C ALA A 99 5.79 29.43 -0.43
N SER A 100 5.33 30.05 0.65
CA SER A 100 6.16 30.32 1.83
C SER A 100 6.34 29.10 2.74
N ASN A 101 5.40 28.15 2.73
CA ASN A 101 5.44 26.95 3.55
C ASN A 101 4.64 25.80 2.91
N ILE A 102 4.72 24.62 3.52
CA ILE A 102 4.06 23.39 3.06
C ILE A 102 2.53 23.54 3.05
N GLY A 103 1.94 24.20 4.05
CA GLY A 103 0.50 24.40 4.14
C GLY A 103 -0.04 25.25 2.98
N LEU A 104 0.61 26.38 2.70
CA LEU A 104 0.29 27.25 1.59
C LEU A 104 0.49 26.53 0.24
N ALA A 105 1.56 25.75 0.11
CA ALA A 105 1.80 24.93 -1.07
C ALA A 105 0.64 23.93 -1.29
N LYS A 106 0.23 23.19 -0.26
CA LYS A 106 -0.92 22.25 -0.35
C LYS A 106 -2.23 22.97 -0.71
N SER A 107 -2.48 24.16 -0.17
CA SER A 107 -3.66 24.97 -0.54
C SER A 107 -3.63 25.34 -2.01
N LYS A 108 -2.50 25.88 -2.49
CA LYS A 108 -2.32 26.26 -3.90
C LYS A 108 -2.48 25.09 -4.88
N ILE A 109 -2.08 23.88 -4.48
CA ILE A 109 -2.31 22.65 -5.26
C ILE A 109 -3.81 22.34 -5.36
N ARG A 110 -4.52 22.43 -4.22
CA ARG A 110 -5.96 22.14 -4.12
C ARG A 110 -6.82 23.13 -4.92
N GLU A 111 -6.44 24.40 -4.94
CA GLU A 111 -7.12 25.48 -5.68
C GLU A 111 -7.01 25.33 -7.21
N LYS A 112 -6.32 24.30 -7.73
CA LYS A 112 -6.12 24.04 -9.17
C LYS A 112 -5.61 25.26 -9.95
N ASN A 113 -4.81 26.12 -9.32
CA ASN A 113 -4.35 27.37 -9.92
C ASN A 113 -3.66 27.12 -11.29
N PRO A 114 -3.99 27.86 -12.37
CA PRO A 114 -3.43 27.63 -13.71
C PRO A 114 -1.90 27.67 -13.78
N LEU A 115 -1.26 28.46 -12.91
CA LEU A 115 0.21 28.54 -12.81
C LEU A 115 0.83 27.18 -12.41
N TYR A 116 0.11 26.41 -11.59
CA TYR A 116 0.51 25.07 -11.19
C TYR A 116 0.60 24.11 -12.38
N GLY A 117 -0.36 24.18 -13.31
CA GLY A 117 -0.39 23.29 -14.49
C GLY A 117 0.87 23.42 -15.35
N LYS A 118 1.39 24.66 -15.50
CA LYS A 118 2.64 24.92 -16.23
C LYS A 118 3.86 24.38 -15.48
N TYR A 119 3.93 24.61 -14.17
CA TYR A 119 5.02 24.12 -13.33
C TYR A 119 5.07 22.58 -13.30
N PHE A 120 3.91 21.96 -13.09
CA PHE A 120 3.75 20.52 -13.07
C PHE A 120 4.19 19.87 -14.38
N LYS A 121 3.78 20.42 -15.53
CA LYS A 121 4.19 19.94 -16.85
C LYS A 121 5.72 20.03 -17.05
N LYS A 122 6.36 21.06 -16.50
CA LYS A 122 7.83 21.20 -16.53
C LYS A 122 8.51 20.14 -15.64
N LEU A 123 7.96 19.87 -14.46
CA LEU A 123 8.46 18.84 -13.55
C LEU A 123 8.35 17.45 -14.17
N CYS A 124 7.19 17.11 -14.75
CA CYS A 124 6.96 15.82 -15.37
C CYS A 124 7.90 15.56 -16.54
N ARG A 125 8.20 16.54 -17.40
CA ARG A 125 9.12 16.37 -18.55
C ARG A 125 10.54 15.88 -18.19
N GLY A 126 10.97 16.00 -16.94
CA GLY A 126 12.27 15.53 -16.49
C GLY A 126 12.25 14.20 -15.72
N ILE A 127 11.06 13.66 -15.45
CA ILE A 127 10.85 12.48 -14.60
C ILE A 127 10.06 11.39 -15.34
N LEU A 128 9.05 11.79 -16.12
CA LEU A 128 8.17 10.99 -16.97
C LEU A 128 8.49 11.24 -18.45
#